data_AF-A0A6J4LDT7-F1
#
_entry.id   AF-A0A6J4LDT7-F1
#
_cell.length_a   1.000
_cell.length_b   1.000
_cell.length_c   1.000
_cell.angle_alpha   90.00
_cell.angle_beta   90.00
_cell.angle_gamma   90.00
#
_symmetry.space_group_name_H-M   'P 1'
#
loop_
_entity.id
_entity.type
_entity.pdbx_description
1 polymer ?
#
loop_
_entity_poly.entity_id
_entity_poly.type
_entity_poly.pdbx_seq_one_letter_code
_entity_poly.pdbx_strand_id
1 'polypeptide(L)'
;EEAVGLALEWEYTVTKQINALLDLAAGERDHGAHGFLDWFAREQLEEVSSMDMLLKMVRRTGDAGLMLVENALASRGTLSPSAPPAED
;
A
#
# COMPACT_ATOMS: atom_id res chain seq x y z
N GLU A 1 -11.50 -3.33 -13.88
CA GLU A 1 -10.83 -2.03 -13.67
C GLU A 1 -11.33 -1.31 -12.43
N GLU A 2 -12.64 -1.05 -12.33
CA GLU A 2 -13.27 -0.28 -11.24
C GLU A 2 -12.83 -0.72 -9.84
N ALA A 3 -12.90 -2.03 -9.54
CA ALA A 3 -12.50 -2.57 -8.24
C ALA A 3 -11.04 -2.23 -7.87
N VAL A 4 -10.12 -2.32 -8.83
CA VAL A 4 -8.70 -1.98 -8.61
C VAL A 4 -8.52 -0.47 -8.44
N GLY A 5 -9.29 0.33 -9.17
CA GLY A 5 -9.32 1.79 -8.99
C GLY A 5 -9.77 2.19 -7.60
N LEU A 6 -10.85 1.58 -7.10
CA LEU A 6 -11.35 1.82 -5.74
C LEU A 6 -10.33 1.39 -4.67
N ALA A 7 -9.63 0.27 -4.88
CA ALA A 7 -8.57 -0.17 -3.98
C ALA A 7 -7.40 0.83 -3.94
N LEU A 8 -6.99 1.39 -5.08
CA LEU A 8 -5.94 2.41 -5.12
C LEU A 8 -6.35 3.71 -4.38
N GLU A 9 -7.59 4.16 -4.55
CA GLU A 9 -8.11 5.32 -3.81
C GLU A 9 -8.18 5.06 -2.30
N TRP A 10 -8.49 3.82 -1.91
CA TRP A 10 -8.40 3.40 -0.51
C TRP A 10 -6.97 3.48 0.01
N GLU A 11 -5.97 3.01 -0.73
CA GLU A 11 -4.56 3.13 -0.32
C GLU A 11 -4.11 4.58 -0.14
N TYR A 12 -4.55 5.50 -1.00
CA TYR A 12 -4.30 6.93 -0.80
C TYR A 12 -4.97 7.48 0.47
N THR A 13 -6.15 6.95 0.81
CA THR A 13 -6.85 7.33 2.03
C THR A 13 -6.11 6.84 3.28
N VAL A 14 -5.67 5.58 3.30
CA VAL A 14 -4.85 5.01 4.39
C VAL A 14 -3.54 5.78 4.54
N THR A 15 -2.87 6.08 3.44
CA THR A 15 -1.62 6.87 3.43
C THR A 15 -1.81 8.25 4.11
N LYS A 16 -2.92 8.94 3.81
CA LYS A 16 -3.24 10.22 4.45
C LYS A 16 -3.46 10.07 5.95
N GLN A 17 -4.12 8.99 6.38
CA GLN A 17 -4.36 8.71 7.79
C GLN A 17 -3.05 8.44 8.55
N ILE A 18 -2.13 7.65 7.97
CA ILE A 18 -0.81 7.40 8.56
C ILE A 18 -0.01 8.70 8.68
N ASN A 19 0.00 9.54 7.65
CA ASN A 19 0.69 10.83 7.72
C ASN A 19 0.10 11.75 8.81
N ALA A 20 -1.22 11.78 8.95
CA ALA A 20 -1.86 12.56 10.02
C ALA A 20 -1.49 12.05 11.42
N LEU A 21 -1.32 10.74 11.60
CA LEU A 21 -0.85 10.17 12.86
C LEU A 21 0.63 10.49 13.12
N LEU A 22 1.48 10.49 12.09
CA LEU A 22 2.88 10.93 12.20
C LEU A 22 2.98 12.40 12.61
N ASP A 23 2.18 13.27 11.99
CA ASP A 23 2.12 14.69 12.34
C ASP A 23 1.69 14.88 13.80
N LEU A 24 0.71 14.10 14.27
CA LEU A 24 0.26 14.12 15.66
C LEU A 24 1.37 13.66 16.62
N ALA A 25 2.01 12.51 16.35
CA ALA A 25 3.11 11.99 17.16
C ALA A 25 4.29 12.98 17.24
N ALA A 26 4.62 13.63 16.12
CA ALA A 26 5.64 14.67 16.08
C ALA A 26 5.24 15.90 16.93
N GLY A 27 3.98 16.33 16.86
CA GLY A 27 3.44 17.43 17.67
C GLY A 27 3.48 17.15 19.17
N GLU A 28 3.19 15.91 19.57
CA GLU A 28 3.22 15.46 20.96
C GLU A 28 4.63 15.06 21.45
N ARG A 29 5.61 15.02 20.54
CA ARG A 29 6.96 14.49 20.79
C ARG A 29 6.95 13.03 21.27
N ASP A 30 5.98 12.25 20.81
CA ASP A 30 5.91 10.81 21.07
C ASP A 30 6.82 10.07 20.10
N HIS A 31 8.07 9.90 20.52
CA HIS A 31 9.09 9.20 19.72
C HIS A 31 8.79 7.70 19.55
N GLY A 32 8.05 7.08 20.47
CA GLY A 32 7.66 5.68 20.38
C GLY A 32 6.62 5.48 19.28
N ALA A 33 5.53 6.24 19.35
CA ALA A 33 4.49 6.23 18.32
C ALA A 33 5.05 6.63 16.95
N HIS A 34 5.95 7.62 16.90
CA HIS A 34 6.60 8.01 15.64
C HIS A 34 7.41 6.86 15.05
N GLY A 35 8.20 6.14 15.85
CA GLY A 35 8.98 4.99 15.38
C GLY A 35 8.11 3.87 14.85
N PHE A 36 7.03 3.54 15.57
CA PHE A 36 6.03 2.57 15.15
C PHE A 36 5.35 2.95 13.82
N LEU A 37 4.88 4.20 13.69
CA LEU A 37 4.16 4.69 12.52
C LEU A 37 5.06 4.88 11.28
N ASP A 38 6.35 5.15 11.46
CA ASP A 38 7.29 5.29 10.34
C ASP A 38 7.38 3.99 9.52
N TRP A 39 7.26 2.83 10.16
CA TRP A 39 7.19 1.56 9.46
C TRP A 39 5.97 1.49 8.53
N PHE A 40 4.77 1.85 9.03
CA PHE A 40 3.55 1.86 8.22
C PHE A 40 3.64 2.87 7.07
N ALA A 41 4.27 4.02 7.29
CA ALA A 41 4.45 5.01 6.23
C ALA A 41 5.33 4.49 5.08
N ARG A 42 6.37 3.72 5.41
CA ARG A 42 7.22 3.05 4.40
C ARG A 42 6.46 1.94 3.67
N GLU A 43 5.67 1.14 4.40
CA GLU A 43 4.85 0.08 3.80
C GLU A 43 3.82 0.65 2.82
N GLN A 44 3.16 1.76 3.18
CA GLN A 44 2.18 2.42 2.29
C GLN A 44 2.80 2.89 0.96
N LEU A 45 4.10 3.22 0.92
CA LEU A 45 4.76 3.55 -0.35
C LEU A 45 4.79 2.36 -1.31
N GLU A 46 5.08 1.16 -0.79
CA GLU A 46 5.12 -0.08 -1.56
C GLU A 46 3.71 -0.55 -1.96
N GLU A 47 2.72 -0.40 -1.07
CA GLU A 47 1.32 -0.75 -1.33
C GLU A 47 0.71 0.13 -2.43
N VAL A 48 0.86 1.46 -2.33
CA VAL A 48 0.35 2.40 -3.35
C VAL A 48 1.01 2.14 -4.70
N SER A 49 2.33 1.92 -4.73
CA SER A 49 3.07 1.60 -5.96
C SER A 49 2.59 0.29 -6.60
N SER A 50 2.39 -0.75 -5.78
CA SER A 50 1.89 -2.04 -6.23
C SER A 50 0.47 -1.97 -6.78
N MET A 51 -0.41 -1.20 -6.13
CA MET A 51 -1.80 -1.05 -6.55
C MET A 51 -1.92 -0.21 -7.83
N ASP A 52 -1.12 0.86 -7.97
CA ASP A 52 -1.04 1.64 -9.21
C ASP A 52 -0.52 0.80 -10.39
N MET A 53 0.50 -0.04 -10.15
CA MET A 53 0.99 -0.98 -11.16
C MET A 53 -0.10 -1.97 -11.60
N LEU A 54 -0.88 -2.51 -10.65
CA LEU A 54 -1.98 -3.41 -10.95
C LEU A 54 -3.06 -2.71 -11.80
N LEU A 55 -3.43 -1.49 -11.44
CA LEU A 55 -4.41 -0.71 -12.20
C LEU A 55 -3.93 -0.47 -13.65
N LYS A 56 -2.66 -0.10 -13.83
CA LYS A 56 -2.04 0.09 -15.14
C LYS A 56 -2.05 -1.20 -15.97
N MET A 57 -1.78 -2.35 -15.35
CA MET A 57 -1.86 -3.65 -16.04
C MET A 57 -3.27 -3.94 -16.51
N VAL A 58 -4.27 -3.83 -15.62
CA VAL A 58 -5.69 -4.07 -15.94
C VAL A 58 -6.17 -3.15 -17.06
N ARG A 59 -5.84 -1.86 -17.01
CA ARG A 59 -6.17 -0.89 -18.06
C ARG A 59 -5.54 -1.23 -19.40
N ARG A 60 -4.27 -1.64 -19.40
CA ARG A 60 -3.53 -1.95 -20.62
C ARG A 60 -4.03 -3.23 -21.29
N THR A 61 -4.39 -4.25 -20.51
CA THR A 61 -4.85 -5.53 -21.04
C THR A 61 -6.31 -5.51 -21.45
N GLY A 62 -7.12 -4.65 -20.81
CA GLY A 62 -8.58 -4.70 -20.91
C GLY A 62 -9.13 -6.04 -20.43
N ASP A 63 -10.44 -6.23 -20.63
CA ASP A 63 -11.15 -7.42 -20.13
C ASP A 63 -10.65 -8.72 -20.79
N ALA A 64 -10.26 -8.66 -22.06
CA ALA A 64 -9.79 -9.84 -22.81
C ALA A 64 -8.44 -10.39 -22.29
N GLY A 65 -7.66 -9.58 -21.58
CA GLY A 65 -6.34 -9.96 -21.07
C GLY A 65 -6.27 -10.19 -19.57
N LEU A 66 -7.40 -10.30 -18.86
CA LEU A 66 -7.43 -10.52 -17.41
C LEU A 66 -6.70 -11.79 -16.95
N MET A 67 -6.74 -12.87 -17.76
CA MET A 67 -5.98 -14.09 -17.47
C MET A 67 -4.46 -13.85 -17.44
N LEU A 68 -3.93 -12.88 -18.20
CA LEU A 68 -2.51 -12.52 -18.12
C LEU A 68 -2.19 -11.78 -16.81
N VAL A 69 -3.11 -10.93 -16.34
CA VAL A 69 -2.97 -10.22 -15.06
C VAL A 69 -2.97 -11.22 -13.91
N GLU A 70 -3.88 -12.20 -13.91
CA GLU A 70 -3.94 -13.27 -12.92
C GLU A 70 -2.63 -14.07 -12.87
N ASN A 71 -2.14 -14.52 -14.02
CA ASN A 71 -0.87 -15.26 -14.10
C ASN A 71 0.32 -14.44 -13.59
N ALA A 72 0.37 -13.14 -13.90
CA ALA A 72 1.42 -12.26 -13.41
C ALA A 72 1.37 -12.15 -11.87
N LEU A 73 0.19 -11.97 -11.28
CA LEU A 73 0.01 -11.92 -9.83
C LEU A 73 0.42 -13.24 -9.16
N ALA A 74 -0.02 -14.38 -9.70
CA ALA A 74 0.35 -15.69 -9.18
C ALA A 74 1.88 -15.92 -9.19
N SER A 75 2.56 -15.44 -10.23
CA SER A 75 4.03 -15.55 -10.35
C SER A 75 4.81 -14.65 -9.41
N ARG A 76 4.24 -13.49 -9.03
CA ARG A 76 4.87 -12.50 -8.16
C ARG A 76 4.84 -12.92 -6.68
N GLY A 77 4.03 -13.93 -6.33
CA GLY A 77 3.76 -14.33 -4.96
C GLY A 77 2.84 -13.35 -4.24
N THR A 78 2.26 -13.76 -3.11
CA THR A 78 1.49 -12.85 -2.27
C THR A 78 2.43 -11.81 -1.66
N LEU A 79 2.12 -10.52 -1.81
CA LEU A 79 2.71 -9.48 -0.97
C LEU A 79 2.31 -9.83 0.47
N SER A 80 3.23 -10.42 1.22
CA SER A 80 3.08 -10.55 2.66
C SER A 80 3.74 -9.30 3.24
N PRO A 81 3.02 -8.48 4.01
CA PRO A 81 3.66 -7.38 4.72
C PRO A 81 4.81 -7.95 5.52
N SER A 82 5.96 -7.27 5.51
CA SER A 82 6.98 -7.57 6.51
C SER A 82 6.37 -7.29 7.89
N ALA A 83 6.76 -8.02 8.93
CA ALA A 83 6.28 -7.65 10.27
C ALA A 83 6.86 -6.26 10.63
N PRO A 84 6.09 -5.37 11.28
CA PRO A 84 6.70 -4.19 11.89
C PRO A 84 7.83 -4.64 12.82
N PRO A 85 8.94 -3.89 12.90
CA PRO A 85 10.05 -4.24 13.77
C PRO A 85 9.51 -4.42 15.20
N ALA A 86 9.95 -5.49 15.87
CA ALA A 86 9.64 -5.69 17.28
C ALA A 86 10.16 -4.48 18.06
N GLU A 87 9.31 -3.89 18.89
CA GLU A 87 9.75 -2.89 19.87
C GLU A 87 10.67 -3.60 20.87
N ASP A 88 11.97 -3.31 20.82
CA ASP A 88 12.96 -3.72 21.84
C ASP A 88 12.80 -2.90 23.13
#